data_AF-A0AAX4JUE5-F1
#
_entry.id   AF-A0AAX4JUE5-F1
#
_cell.length_a   1.000
_cell.length_b   1.000
_cell.length_c   1.000
_cell.angle_alpha   90.00
_cell.angle_beta   90.00
_cell.angle_gamma   90.00
#
_symmetry.space_group_name_H-M   'P 1'
#
loop_
_entity.id
_entity.type
_entity.pdbx_description
1 polymer ?
#
loop_
_entity_poly.entity_id
_entity_poly.type
_entity_poly.pdbx_seq_one_letter_code
_entity_poly.pdbx_strand_id
1 'polypeptide(L)'
;MLIDAIPGMTQDVSWTIVNLGYMSVSFLMFHHSTGVPFESTMTSAGAYDDLTLWEQIDSGAQYTPAKKFLTNSAPTPLASRPPSPFLERPSKLSS
;
A
#
# COMPACT_ATOMS: atom_id res chain seq x y z
N MET A 1 -23.33 -14.51 -1.70
CA MET A 1 -22.17 -14.70 -2.60
C MET A 1 -22.41 -15.97 -3.41
N LEU A 2 -21.85 -16.11 -4.62
CA LEU A 2 -22.01 -17.33 -5.45
C LEU A 2 -21.57 -18.61 -4.69
N ILE A 3 -20.64 -18.43 -3.77
CA ILE A 3 -20.05 -19.43 -2.89
C ILE A 3 -21.08 -19.98 -1.87
N ASP A 4 -22.07 -19.17 -1.46
CA ASP A 4 -23.11 -19.59 -0.51
C ASP A 4 -24.13 -20.57 -1.13
N ALA A 5 -24.14 -20.71 -2.46
CA ALA A 5 -25.01 -21.65 -3.17
C ALA A 5 -24.52 -23.10 -3.11
N ILE A 6 -23.33 -23.35 -2.53
CA ILE A 6 -22.74 -24.69 -2.41
C ILE A 6 -23.37 -25.41 -1.19
N PRO A 7 -23.96 -26.59 -1.37
CA PRO A 7 -24.54 -27.36 -0.25
C PRO A 7 -23.48 -27.70 0.81
N GLY A 8 -23.79 -27.43 2.07
CA GLY A 8 -22.86 -27.68 3.20
C GLY A 8 -21.92 -26.51 3.53
N MET A 9 -22.01 -25.39 2.81
CA MET A 9 -21.25 -24.17 3.12
C MET A 9 -21.78 -23.50 4.39
N THR A 10 -20.90 -23.18 5.34
CA THR A 10 -21.25 -22.34 6.50
C THR A 10 -20.88 -20.88 6.24
N GLN A 11 -21.58 -19.96 6.88
CA GLN A 11 -21.37 -18.53 6.68
C GLN A 11 -19.95 -18.06 7.06
N ASP A 12 -19.38 -18.63 8.12
CA ASP A 12 -18.00 -18.33 8.55
C ASP A 12 -16.97 -18.76 7.50
N VAL A 13 -17.22 -19.90 6.84
CA VAL A 13 -16.35 -20.41 5.77
C VAL A 13 -16.47 -19.54 4.54
N SER A 14 -17.68 -19.19 4.11
CA SER A 14 -17.89 -18.26 3.00
C SER A 14 -17.18 -16.93 3.22
N TRP A 15 -17.34 -16.34 4.40
CA TRP A 15 -16.68 -15.10 4.77
C TRP A 15 -15.16 -15.22 4.73
N THR A 16 -14.63 -16.32 5.28
CA THR A 16 -13.18 -16.59 5.26
C THR A 16 -12.66 -16.72 3.83
N ILE A 17 -13.37 -17.42 2.95
CA ILE A 17 -12.99 -17.59 1.53
C ILE A 17 -12.96 -16.24 0.81
N VAL A 18 -13.96 -15.38 1.03
CA VAL A 18 -13.99 -14.05 0.43
C VAL A 18 -12.83 -13.20 0.92
N ASN A 19 -12.53 -13.21 2.23
CA ASN A 19 -11.39 -12.46 2.78
C ASN A 19 -10.05 -13.01 2.28
N LEU A 20 -9.90 -14.32 2.20
CA LEU A 20 -8.70 -14.97 1.66
C LEU A 20 -8.52 -14.65 0.18
N GLY A 21 -9.60 -14.69 -0.60
CA GLY A 21 -9.61 -14.29 -1.99
C GLY A 21 -9.22 -12.82 -2.16
N TYR A 22 -9.79 -11.93 -1.34
CA TYR A 22 -9.45 -10.51 -1.32
C TYR A 22 -7.95 -10.28 -1.01
N MET A 23 -7.41 -10.93 0.02
CA MET A 23 -5.98 -10.86 0.37
C MET A 23 -5.10 -11.41 -0.75
N SER A 24 -5.49 -12.52 -1.36
CA SER A 24 -4.72 -13.18 -2.44
C SER A 24 -4.68 -12.33 -3.71
N VAL A 25 -5.82 -11.81 -4.15
CA VAL A 25 -5.91 -10.94 -5.33
C VAL A 25 -5.13 -9.65 -5.08
N SER A 26 -5.27 -9.05 -3.89
CA SER A 26 -4.51 -7.85 -3.51
C SER A 26 -2.99 -8.11 -3.54
N PHE A 27 -2.54 -9.24 -2.97
CA PHE A 27 -1.14 -9.63 -3.01
C PHE A 27 -0.62 -9.82 -4.44
N LEU A 28 -1.36 -10.54 -5.28
CA LEU A 28 -0.98 -10.75 -6.69
C LEU A 28 -0.91 -9.44 -7.47
N MET A 29 -1.85 -8.52 -7.23
CA MET A 29 -1.84 -7.22 -7.89
C MET A 29 -0.56 -6.45 -7.56
N PHE A 30 -0.20 -6.34 -6.28
CA PHE A 30 0.97 -5.56 -5.88
C PHE A 30 2.31 -6.23 -6.19
N HIS A 31 2.42 -7.55 -6.02
CA HIS A 31 3.71 -8.26 -6.11
C HIS A 31 3.96 -8.95 -7.45
N HIS A 32 2.95 -9.09 -8.30
CA HIS A 32 3.11 -9.76 -9.60
C HIS A 32 2.77 -8.88 -10.80
N SER A 33 1.90 -7.88 -10.65
CA SER A 33 1.61 -6.98 -11.77
C SER A 33 2.74 -5.97 -11.92
N THR A 34 3.37 -5.94 -13.10
CA THR A 34 4.40 -4.96 -13.48
C THR A 34 3.84 -3.92 -14.46
N GLY A 35 4.56 -2.82 -14.65
CA GLY A 35 4.13 -1.73 -15.51
C GLY A 35 2.90 -0.97 -14.98
N VAL A 36 2.20 -0.28 -15.87
CA VAL A 36 0.97 0.46 -15.55
C VAL A 36 -0.23 -0.17 -16.29
N PRO A 37 -1.26 -0.65 -15.58
CA PRO A 37 -2.32 -1.44 -16.21
C PRO A 37 -3.31 -0.60 -17.07
N PHE A 38 -3.33 0.72 -16.91
CA PHE A 38 -4.29 1.62 -17.59
C PHE A 38 -3.63 2.69 -18.47
N GLU A 39 -2.31 2.79 -18.43
CA GLU A 39 -1.54 3.64 -19.35
C GLU A 39 -0.87 2.76 -20.39
N SER A 40 -0.90 3.17 -21.65
CA SER A 40 -0.17 2.47 -22.69
C SER A 40 1.32 2.46 -22.34
N THR A 41 2.02 1.32 -22.51
CA THR A 41 3.48 1.22 -22.31
C THR A 41 4.26 2.32 -23.04
N MET A 42 3.68 2.85 -24.12
CA MET A 42 4.20 3.95 -24.93
C MET A 42 4.23 5.31 -24.19
N THR A 43 3.32 5.57 -23.24
CA THR A 43 3.29 6.81 -22.43
C THR A 43 4.26 6.78 -21.26
N SER A 44 4.58 5.61 -20.71
CA SER A 44 5.53 5.46 -19.60
C SER A 44 6.98 5.27 -20.06
N ALA A 45 7.23 5.21 -21.38
CA ALA A 45 8.53 5.00 -22.01
C ALA A 45 9.30 3.78 -21.44
N GLY A 46 8.57 2.77 -20.96
CA GLY A 46 9.13 1.59 -20.32
C GLY A 46 9.74 1.79 -18.92
N ALA A 47 9.55 2.95 -18.29
CA ALA A 47 10.15 3.27 -16.99
C ALA A 47 9.75 2.32 -15.85
N TYR A 48 8.66 1.59 -16.01
CA TYR A 48 8.08 0.72 -14.98
C TYR A 48 7.83 -0.72 -15.45
N ASP A 49 8.25 -1.09 -16.67
CA ASP A 49 7.91 -2.37 -17.29
C ASP A 49 8.46 -3.57 -16.51
N ASP A 50 9.62 -3.38 -15.88
CA ASP A 50 10.30 -4.38 -15.05
C ASP A 50 10.00 -4.24 -13.55
N LEU A 51 9.17 -3.27 -13.15
CA LEU A 51 8.88 -2.98 -11.75
C LEU A 51 7.45 -3.36 -11.39
N THR A 52 7.30 -4.15 -10.34
CA THR A 52 5.99 -4.46 -9.76
C THR A 52 5.35 -3.21 -9.18
N LEU A 53 4.02 -3.18 -9.07
CA LEU A 53 3.31 -2.06 -8.44
C LEU A 53 3.82 -1.81 -7.00
N TRP A 54 4.25 -2.85 -6.29
CA TRP A 54 4.89 -2.72 -4.97
C TRP A 54 6.21 -1.95 -5.01
N GLU A 55 7.04 -2.20 -6.02
CA GLU A 55 8.33 -1.53 -6.20
C GLU A 55 8.16 -0.10 -6.72
N GLN A 56 7.11 0.17 -7.47
CA GLN A 56 6.78 1.52 -7.93
C GLN A 56 6.43 2.46 -6.75
N ILE A 57 5.80 1.94 -5.69
CA ILE A 57 5.47 2.74 -4.49
C ILE A 57 6.73 3.21 -3.79
N ASP A 58 6.78 4.53 -3.56
CA ASP A 58 7.88 5.24 -2.90
C ASP A 58 9.26 4.88 -3.49
N SER A 59 9.33 4.69 -4.81
CA SER A 59 10.56 4.36 -5.54
C SER A 59 11.32 3.15 -4.96
N GLY A 60 10.59 2.12 -4.52
CA GLY A 60 11.17 0.88 -3.99
C GLY A 60 11.59 0.97 -2.53
N ALA A 61 11.52 2.14 -1.88
CA ALA A 61 11.85 2.30 -0.47
C ALA A 61 10.99 1.37 0.40
N GLN A 62 11.62 0.63 1.32
CA GLN A 62 10.92 -0.28 2.23
C GLN A 62 10.44 0.49 3.47
N TYR A 63 9.46 -0.07 4.20
CA TYR A 63 8.96 0.47 5.47
C TYR A 63 8.42 1.91 5.43
N THR A 64 7.98 2.38 4.26
CA THR A 64 7.30 3.68 4.13
C THR A 64 5.89 3.63 4.70
N PRO A 65 5.29 4.78 5.07
CA PRO A 65 3.92 4.83 5.59
C PRO A 65 2.90 4.17 4.65
N ALA A 66 3.03 4.36 3.35
CA ALA A 66 2.16 3.77 2.35
C ALA A 66 2.29 2.23 2.32
N LYS A 67 3.52 1.70 2.25
CA LYS A 67 3.76 0.25 2.28
C LYS A 67 3.31 -0.40 3.58
N LYS A 68 3.49 0.28 4.71
CA LYS A 68 2.98 -0.17 6.01
C LYS A 68 1.46 -0.24 6.03
N PHE A 69 0.77 0.75 5.46
CA PHE A 69 -0.69 0.73 5.36
C PHE A 69 -1.19 -0.42 4.46
N LEU A 70 -0.51 -0.68 3.34
CA LEU A 70 -0.91 -1.73 2.40
C LEU A 70 -0.62 -3.16 2.90
N THR A 71 0.39 -3.34 3.75
CA THR A 71 0.74 -4.66 4.33
C THR A 71 0.15 -4.88 5.71
N ASN A 72 -0.14 -3.81 6.43
CA ASN A 72 -0.64 -3.86 7.79
C ASN A 72 -1.79 -2.87 7.93
N SER A 73 -2.94 -3.36 8.38
CA SER A 73 -4.18 -2.57 8.52
C SER A 73 -4.13 -1.46 9.57
N ALA A 74 -3.01 -1.31 10.30
CA ALA A 74 -2.82 -0.21 11.24
C ALA A 74 -2.30 1.04 10.51
N PRO A 75 -3.05 2.16 10.52
CA PRO A 75 -2.51 3.44 10.11
C PRO A 75 -1.30 3.74 11.01
N THR A 76 -0.12 3.95 10.42
CA THR A 76 0.99 4.49 11.21
C THR A 76 0.59 5.91 11.59
N PRO A 77 0.43 6.26 12.89
CA PRO A 77 0.01 7.60 13.26
C PRO A 77 1.04 8.61 12.76
N LEU A 78 0.59 9.69 12.13
CA LEU A 78 1.41 10.79 11.59
C LEU A 78 2.19 11.58 12.68
N ALA A 79 2.24 11.07 13.91
CA ALA A 79 2.76 11.73 15.10
C ALA A 79 4.26 11.50 15.37
N SER A 80 4.98 10.75 14.52
CA SER A 80 6.42 10.54 14.70
C SER A 80 7.29 11.48 13.85
N ARG A 81 6.74 12.54 13.25
CA ARG A 81 7.59 13.60 12.69
C ARG A 81 8.27 14.31 13.87
N PRO A 82 9.61 14.22 14.02
CA PRO A 82 10.30 14.96 15.07
C PRO A 82 10.02 16.46 14.89
N PRO A 83 9.90 17.22 15.99
CA PRO A 83 9.72 18.67 15.90
C PRO A 83 10.85 19.26 15.05
N SER A 84 10.50 20.07 14.05
CA SER A 84 11.47 20.76 13.21
C SER A 84 12.44 21.56 14.11
N PRO A 85 13.77 21.44 13.97
CA PRO A 85 14.73 22.15 14.83
C PRO A 85 14.77 23.68 14.64
N PHE A 86 13.78 24.25 13.94
CA PHE A 86 13.79 25.61 13.43
C PHE A 86 12.93 26.61 14.23
N LEU A 87 12.41 26.22 15.40
CA LEU A 87 11.56 27.09 16.24
C LEU A 87 12.12 27.36 17.64
N GLU A 88 13.41 27.16 17.86
CA GLU A 88 14.11 27.70 19.04
C GLU A 88 15.16 28.73 18.61
N ARG A 89 14.72 29.87 18.06
CA ARG A 89 15.56 31.08 18.14
C ARG A 89 15.18 31.80 19.43
N PRO A 90 16.01 31.78 20.49
CA PRO A 90 15.74 32.55 21.69
C PRO A 90 15.67 34.04 21.31
N SER A 91 14.58 34.70 21.69
CA SER A 91 14.37 36.15 21.60
C SER A 91 15.24 36.89 22.62
N LYS A 92 16.55 36.66 22.55
CA LYS A 92 17.58 37.37 23.28
C LYS A 92 18.65 37.74 22.26
N LEU A 93 18.48 38.87 21.59
CA LEU A 93 19.54 39.84 21.34
C LEU A 93 18.95 41.07 20.61
N SER A 94 19.22 42.25 21.19
CA SER A 94 19.23 43.57 20.56
C SER A 94 17.90 44.23 20.19
N SER A 95 17.30 44.98 21.12
CA SER A 95 17.51 46.44 21.23
C SER A 95 16.94 46.98 22.54
#